data_AF-A0A6G4XFI0-F1
#
_entry.id   AF-A0A6G4XFI0-F1
#
_cell.length_a   1.000
_cell.length_b   1.000
_cell.length_c   1.000
_cell.angle_alpha   90.00
_cell.angle_beta   90.00
_cell.angle_gamma   90.00
#
_symmetry.space_group_name_H-M   'P 1'
#
loop_
_entity.id
_entity.type
_entity.pdbx_description
1 polymer ?
#
loop_
_entity_poly.entity_id
_entity_poly.type
_entity_poly.pdbx_seq_one_letter_code
_entity_poly.pdbx_strand_id
1 'polypeptide(L)'
;MTLAATAPQGFLSPTGVEIAFLLVGMATLGAAVITVTTKQLVHAALWLVVALGGLAVEYLLLTAEFIAWVQVLIYVGSVVVLLLFGLMLTKAPIGRSPDADSGNRWVALAVAIASAGALVWVVVDAFRTQWIDLDGAAQGSTEVTGTILFRHWVLPFEALSVLLLAALVGAIVLSRKNGDAETAEAAGTPTSATDKEQR
;
A
#
# COMPACT_ATOMS: atom_id res chain seq x y z
N MET A 1 21.26 -46.11 -3.74
CA MET A 1 20.90 -45.46 -2.47
C MET A 1 22.10 -44.63 -2.04
N THR A 2 22.29 -43.49 -2.71
CA THR A 2 23.42 -42.58 -2.48
C THR A 2 22.91 -41.50 -1.56
N LEU A 3 23.37 -41.52 -0.30
CA LEU A 3 23.13 -40.48 0.68
C LEU A 3 23.85 -39.22 0.20
N ALA A 4 23.12 -38.33 -0.48
CA ALA A 4 23.57 -36.96 -0.68
C ALA A 4 23.62 -36.31 0.71
N ALA A 5 24.84 -36.05 1.18
CA ALA A 5 25.05 -35.34 2.44
C ALA A 5 24.41 -33.95 2.33
N THR A 6 23.30 -33.75 3.05
CA THR A 6 22.70 -32.44 3.26
C THR A 6 23.73 -31.58 3.98
N ALA A 7 24.41 -30.70 3.25
CA ALA A 7 25.29 -29.71 3.86
C ALA A 7 24.46 -28.89 4.86
N PRO A 8 24.99 -28.62 6.07
CA PRO A 8 24.28 -27.76 7.01
C PRO A 8 24.24 -26.36 6.41
N GLN A 9 23.08 -25.96 5.87
CA GLN A 9 22.77 -24.60 5.44
C GLN A 9 22.81 -23.72 6.71
N GLY A 10 24.00 -23.26 7.09
CA GLY A 10 24.22 -22.45 8.28
C GLY A 10 24.31 -20.97 7.91
N PHE A 11 23.86 -20.08 8.80
CA PHE A 11 23.97 -18.61 8.66
C PHE A 11 25.39 -18.06 8.39
N LEU A 12 26.42 -18.91 8.44
CA LEU A 12 27.83 -18.56 8.24
C LEU A 12 28.30 -18.70 6.77
N SER A 13 27.48 -19.30 5.89
CA SER A 13 27.75 -19.36 4.44
C SER A 13 26.59 -18.74 3.63
N PRO A 14 26.32 -17.43 3.78
CA PRO A 14 25.20 -16.79 3.13
C PRO A 14 25.38 -16.80 1.60
N THR A 15 24.32 -17.18 0.90
CA THR A 15 24.22 -17.08 -0.56
C THR A 15 24.14 -15.60 -0.98
N GLY A 16 24.51 -15.31 -2.22
CA GLY A 16 24.39 -13.94 -2.76
C GLY A 16 22.95 -13.42 -2.73
N VAL A 17 21.97 -14.31 -2.86
CA VAL A 17 20.53 -13.99 -2.79
C VAL A 17 20.13 -13.57 -1.39
N GLU A 18 20.58 -14.26 -0.34
CA GLU A 18 20.30 -13.90 1.05
C GLU A 18 20.92 -12.54 1.42
N ILE A 19 22.15 -12.28 0.96
CA ILE A 19 22.81 -10.99 1.17
C ILE A 19 22.02 -9.88 0.46
N ALA A 20 21.64 -10.08 -0.80
CA ALA A 20 20.84 -9.12 -1.54
C ALA A 20 19.48 -8.89 -0.87
N PHE A 21 18.82 -9.94 -0.41
CA PHE A 21 17.54 -9.88 0.30
C PHE A 21 17.64 -9.05 1.58
N LEU A 22 18.66 -9.28 2.41
CA LEU A 22 18.88 -8.51 3.64
C LEU A 22 19.22 -7.04 3.36
N LEU A 23 20.05 -6.76 2.36
CA LEU A 23 20.42 -5.38 1.99
C LEU A 23 19.22 -4.61 1.44
N VAL A 24 18.44 -5.23 0.55
CA VAL A 24 17.21 -4.64 0.02
C VAL A 24 16.20 -4.44 1.15
N GLY A 25 15.98 -5.45 2.01
CA GLY A 25 15.09 -5.34 3.17
C GLY A 25 15.47 -4.23 4.13
N MET A 26 16.76 -4.04 4.40
CA MET A 26 17.23 -2.94 5.24
C MET A 26 16.99 -1.58 4.57
N ALA A 27 17.21 -1.49 3.26
CA ALA A 27 16.91 -0.28 2.49
C ALA A 27 15.39 0.01 2.44
N THR A 28 14.55 -1.01 2.24
CA THR A 28 13.09 -0.96 2.27
C THR A 28 12.60 -0.45 3.62
N LEU A 29 13.10 -1.02 4.72
CA LEU A 29 12.77 -0.60 6.07
C LEU A 29 13.21 0.84 6.35
N GLY A 30 14.42 1.21 5.93
CA GLY A 30 14.92 2.58 6.02
C GLY A 30 14.02 3.57 5.27
N ALA A 31 13.63 3.24 4.04
CA ALA A 31 12.72 4.05 3.23
C ALA A 31 11.33 4.17 3.89
N ALA A 32 10.79 3.10 4.46
CA ALA A 32 9.53 3.12 5.19
C ALA A 32 9.60 4.01 6.45
N VAL A 33 10.70 3.94 7.22
CA VAL A 33 10.92 4.83 8.38
C VAL A 33 11.02 6.29 7.94
N ILE A 34 11.76 6.59 6.86
CA ILE A 34 11.89 7.97 6.35
C ILE A 34 10.53 8.47 5.84
N THR A 35 9.73 7.62 5.21
CA THR A 35 8.38 7.93 4.73
C THR A 35 7.48 8.47 5.85
N VAL A 36 7.50 7.84 7.02
CA VAL A 36 6.62 8.23 8.14
C VAL A 36 7.21 9.32 9.04
N THR A 37 8.53 9.51 9.01
CA THR A 37 9.22 10.53 9.84
C THR A 37 9.43 11.85 9.13
N THR A 38 9.40 11.88 7.79
CA THR A 38 9.59 13.12 7.04
C THR A 38 8.39 14.05 7.18
N LYS A 39 8.68 15.35 7.32
CA LYS A 39 7.66 16.40 7.51
C LYS A 39 7.15 17.00 6.21
N GLN A 40 7.66 16.55 5.06
CA GLN A 40 7.28 17.02 3.73
C GLN A 40 6.51 15.93 3.01
N LEU A 41 5.23 16.16 2.72
CA LEU A 41 4.31 15.14 2.19
C LEU A 41 4.78 14.57 0.84
N VAL A 42 5.34 15.41 -0.04
CA VAL A 42 5.89 14.95 -1.33
C VAL A 42 7.09 14.03 -1.12
N HIS A 43 7.99 14.37 -0.20
CA HIS A 43 9.14 13.51 0.10
C HIS A 43 8.68 12.20 0.73
N ALA A 44 7.67 12.22 1.62
CA ALA A 44 7.08 11.02 2.18
C ALA A 44 6.59 10.08 1.07
N ALA A 45 5.83 10.62 0.13
CA ALA A 45 5.31 9.85 -0.99
C ALA A 45 6.42 9.31 -1.92
N LEU A 46 7.51 10.04 -2.14
CA LEU A 46 8.66 9.53 -2.90
C LEU A 46 9.41 8.42 -2.17
N TRP A 47 9.62 8.54 -0.85
CA TRP A 47 10.20 7.45 -0.05
C TRP A 47 9.30 6.23 0.00
N LEU A 48 7.98 6.41 -0.08
CA LEU A 48 7.03 5.32 -0.21
C LEU A 48 7.22 4.56 -1.54
N VAL A 49 7.52 5.24 -2.65
CA VAL A 49 7.89 4.58 -3.92
C VAL A 49 9.11 3.70 -3.73
N VAL A 50 10.14 4.20 -3.04
CA VAL A 50 11.37 3.44 -2.77
C VAL A 50 11.06 2.19 -1.92
N ALA A 51 10.25 2.32 -0.88
CA ALA A 51 9.84 1.19 -0.05
C ALA A 51 9.04 0.14 -0.85
N LEU A 52 8.05 0.57 -1.63
CA LEU A 52 7.22 -0.34 -2.43
C LEU A 52 7.99 -0.99 -3.58
N GLY A 53 8.96 -0.28 -4.17
CA GLY A 53 9.89 -0.83 -5.15
C GLY A 53 10.87 -1.83 -4.54
N GLY A 54 11.36 -1.55 -3.32
CA GLY A 54 12.16 -2.50 -2.54
C GLY A 54 11.42 -3.81 -2.27
N LEU A 55 10.14 -3.74 -1.89
CA LEU A 55 9.28 -4.92 -1.75
C LEU A 55 9.11 -5.69 -3.07
N ALA A 56 9.01 -5.01 -4.20
CA ALA A 56 8.96 -5.69 -5.51
C ALA A 56 10.26 -6.48 -5.79
N VAL A 57 11.42 -5.93 -5.42
CA VAL A 57 12.70 -6.63 -5.52
C VAL A 57 12.74 -7.83 -4.57
N GLU A 58 12.28 -7.68 -3.31
CA GLU A 58 12.17 -8.81 -2.38
C GLU A 58 11.27 -9.93 -2.92
N TYR A 59 10.14 -9.60 -3.55
CA TYR A 59 9.29 -10.59 -4.22
C TYR A 59 10.02 -11.32 -5.35
N LEU A 60 10.82 -10.62 -6.17
CA LEU A 60 11.64 -11.29 -7.19
C LEU A 60 12.67 -12.23 -6.57
N LEU A 61 13.35 -11.80 -5.51
CA LEU A 61 14.33 -12.62 -4.80
C LEU A 61 13.68 -13.87 -4.16
N LEU A 62 12.40 -13.77 -3.79
CA LEU A 62 11.60 -14.89 -3.28
C LEU A 62 10.90 -15.69 -4.39
N THR A 63 11.28 -15.52 -5.66
CA THR A 63 10.70 -16.22 -6.84
C THR A 63 9.21 -15.92 -7.09
N ALA A 64 8.67 -14.86 -6.49
CA ALA A 64 7.30 -14.39 -6.64
C ALA A 64 7.16 -13.39 -7.81
N GLU A 65 7.52 -13.83 -9.02
CA GLU A 65 7.63 -12.96 -10.21
C GLU A 65 6.33 -12.22 -10.55
N PHE A 66 5.21 -12.94 -10.64
CA PHE A 66 3.94 -12.33 -11.00
C PHE A 66 3.54 -11.24 -9.98
N ILE A 67 3.74 -11.52 -8.70
CA ILE A 67 3.40 -10.59 -7.60
C ILE A 67 4.33 -9.38 -7.63
N ALA A 68 5.62 -9.55 -7.94
CA ALA A 68 6.55 -8.44 -8.11
C ALA A 68 6.12 -7.47 -9.22
N TRP A 69 5.70 -8.00 -10.38
CA TRP A 69 5.21 -7.14 -11.46
C TRP A 69 3.91 -6.43 -11.12
N VAL A 70 2.97 -7.14 -10.48
CA VAL A 70 1.72 -6.53 -9.97
C VAL A 70 2.03 -5.44 -8.95
N GLN A 71 3.04 -5.64 -8.08
CA GLN A 71 3.48 -4.66 -7.10
C GLN A 71 3.90 -3.35 -7.77
N VAL A 72 4.73 -3.44 -8.81
CA VAL A 72 5.18 -2.25 -9.56
C VAL A 72 4.01 -1.60 -10.30
N LEU A 73 3.20 -2.37 -11.02
CA LEU A 73 2.13 -1.82 -11.86
C LEU A 73 1.03 -1.13 -11.04
N ILE A 74 0.59 -1.76 -9.95
CA ILE A 74 -0.54 -1.27 -9.16
C ILE A 74 -0.08 -0.29 -8.10
N TYR A 75 0.84 -0.68 -7.22
CA TYR A 75 1.19 0.15 -6.07
C TYR A 75 2.06 1.33 -6.48
N VAL A 76 3.16 1.07 -7.20
CA VAL A 76 4.04 2.16 -7.65
C VAL A 76 3.42 2.93 -8.81
N GLY A 77 2.88 2.22 -9.81
CA GLY A 77 2.39 2.83 -11.06
C GLY A 77 1.05 3.55 -10.94
N SER A 78 0.13 3.04 -10.13
CA SER A 78 -1.23 3.60 -10.05
C SER A 78 -1.50 4.28 -8.71
N VAL A 79 -1.37 3.56 -7.59
CA VAL A 79 -1.77 4.05 -6.26
C VAL A 79 -0.92 5.25 -5.83
N VAL A 80 0.41 5.13 -5.86
CA VAL A 80 1.28 6.23 -5.44
C VAL A 80 1.21 7.42 -6.40
N VAL A 81 1.07 7.18 -7.70
CA VAL A 81 0.90 8.27 -8.68
C VAL A 81 -0.39 9.05 -8.42
N LEU A 82 -1.52 8.36 -8.18
CA LEU A 82 -2.78 9.01 -7.82
C LEU A 82 -2.67 9.77 -6.49
N LEU A 83 -1.98 9.19 -5.49
CA LEU A 83 -1.71 9.86 -4.22
C LEU A 83 -0.90 11.13 -4.44
N LEU A 84 0.20 11.08 -5.22
CA LEU A 84 1.02 12.24 -5.55
C LEU A 84 0.22 13.31 -6.28
N PHE A 85 -0.62 12.92 -7.25
CA PHE A 85 -1.47 13.85 -7.98
C PHE A 85 -2.49 14.54 -7.05
N GLY A 86 -3.14 13.78 -6.17
CA GLY A 86 -4.05 14.31 -5.16
C GLY A 86 -3.37 15.25 -4.16
N LEU A 87 -2.17 14.90 -3.70
CA LEU A 87 -1.35 15.76 -2.83
C LEU A 87 -0.97 17.08 -3.52
N MET A 88 -0.58 17.02 -4.79
CA MET A 88 -0.22 18.22 -5.55
C MET A 88 -1.42 19.13 -5.82
N LEU A 89 -2.59 18.56 -6.14
CA LEU A 89 -3.82 19.33 -6.35
C LEU A 89 -4.34 20.02 -5.09
N THR A 90 -4.14 19.41 -3.92
CA THR A 90 -4.61 19.94 -2.63
C THR A 90 -3.72 21.02 -2.03
N LYS A 91 -2.71 21.52 -2.78
CA LYS A 91 -1.68 22.45 -2.28
C LYS A 91 -1.08 21.98 -0.94
N ALA A 92 -0.76 20.68 -0.85
CA ALA A 92 -0.04 20.15 0.30
C ALA A 92 1.16 21.07 0.64
N PRO A 93 1.30 21.54 1.90
CA PRO A 93 2.37 22.45 2.26
C PRO A 93 3.72 21.90 1.79
N ILE A 94 4.41 22.63 0.90
CA ILE A 94 5.73 22.26 0.40
C ILE A 94 6.81 22.44 1.52
N GLY A 95 6.42 23.05 2.66
CA GLY A 95 7.20 23.22 3.87
C GLY A 95 6.81 22.28 5.02
N ARG A 96 7.43 22.46 6.20
CA ARG A 96 7.10 21.71 7.42
C ARG A 96 5.65 22.00 7.80
N SER A 97 4.81 20.98 7.88
CA SER A 97 3.47 21.10 8.49
C SER A 97 3.59 21.02 10.02
N PRO A 98 3.31 22.10 10.78
CA PRO A 98 3.32 22.07 12.24
C PRO A 98 2.25 21.15 12.81
N ASP A 99 1.13 20.99 12.10
CA ASP A 99 -0.01 20.16 12.50
C ASP A 99 0.18 18.66 12.22
N ALA A 100 1.28 18.26 11.57
CA ALA A 100 1.59 16.84 11.35
C ALA A 100 2.17 16.15 12.60
N ASP A 101 2.54 16.89 13.64
CA ASP A 101 3.20 16.38 14.84
C ASP A 101 2.24 16.42 16.03
N SER A 102 1.88 15.26 16.57
CA SER A 102 1.01 15.19 17.75
C SER A 102 1.84 15.19 19.05
N GLY A 103 1.34 15.87 20.09
CA GLY A 103 1.97 15.85 21.43
C GLY A 103 2.11 14.44 22.03
N ASN A 104 1.33 13.47 21.53
CA ASN A 104 1.33 12.07 21.97
C ASN A 104 2.38 11.19 21.27
N ARG A 105 3.35 11.76 20.56
CA ARG A 105 4.41 11.00 19.86
C ARG A 105 5.11 9.95 20.71
N TRP A 106 5.30 10.18 22.00
CA TRP A 106 5.92 9.21 22.91
C TRP A 106 5.04 7.99 23.16
N VAL A 107 3.72 8.21 23.30
CA VAL A 107 2.75 7.12 23.43
C VAL A 107 2.66 6.35 22.11
N ALA A 108 2.58 7.06 20.98
CA ALA A 108 2.56 6.44 19.66
C ALA A 108 3.83 5.60 19.40
N LEU A 109 5.00 6.12 19.77
CA LEU A 109 6.27 5.40 19.65
C LEU A 109 6.31 4.16 20.55
N ALA A 110 5.84 4.27 21.79
CA ALA A 110 5.77 3.14 22.71
C ALA A 110 4.87 2.03 22.16
N VAL A 111 3.69 2.39 21.63
CA VAL A 111 2.76 1.44 20.99
C VAL A 111 3.37 0.83 19.73
N ALA A 112 4.03 1.62 18.89
CA ALA A 112 4.69 1.13 17.68
C ALA A 112 5.81 0.12 18.01
N ILE A 113 6.68 0.43 18.97
CA ILE A 113 7.76 -0.46 19.40
C ILE A 113 7.19 -1.73 20.05
N ALA A 114 6.19 -1.60 20.91
CA ALA A 114 5.55 -2.75 21.55
C ALA A 114 4.90 -3.68 20.50
N SER A 115 4.21 -3.10 19.52
CA SER A 115 3.55 -3.84 18.44
C SER A 115 4.58 -4.50 17.51
N ALA A 116 5.63 -3.78 17.11
CA ALA A 116 6.71 -4.31 16.29
C ALA A 116 7.47 -5.43 17.02
N GLY A 117 7.80 -5.24 18.29
CA GLY A 117 8.47 -6.24 19.12
C GLY A 117 7.62 -7.50 19.30
N ALA A 118 6.31 -7.34 19.54
CA ALA A 118 5.39 -8.46 19.62
C ALA A 118 5.29 -9.22 18.27
N LEU A 119 5.21 -8.50 17.15
CA LEU A 119 5.15 -9.10 15.82
C LEU A 119 6.44 -9.86 15.49
N VAL A 120 7.61 -9.25 15.75
CA VAL A 120 8.91 -9.92 15.56
C VAL A 120 9.01 -11.16 16.44
N TRP A 121 8.59 -11.07 17.70
CA TRP A 121 8.61 -12.23 18.61
C TRP A 121 7.73 -13.37 18.10
N VAL A 122 6.49 -13.09 17.70
CA VAL A 122 5.56 -14.10 17.15
C VAL A 122 6.10 -14.70 15.86
N VAL A 123 6.62 -13.88 14.94
CA VAL A 123 7.18 -14.37 13.67
C VAL A 123 8.41 -15.24 13.90
N VAL A 124 9.33 -14.81 14.76
CA VAL A 124 10.53 -15.61 15.07
C VAL A 124 10.11 -16.91 15.75
N ASP A 125 9.19 -16.88 16.71
CA ASP A 125 8.75 -18.10 17.39
C ASP A 125 8.09 -19.09 16.43
N ALA A 126 7.23 -18.61 15.53
CA ALA A 126 6.51 -19.43 14.56
C ALA A 126 7.41 -19.98 13.44
N PHE A 127 8.40 -19.21 12.97
CA PHE A 127 9.14 -19.52 11.75
C PHE A 127 10.64 -19.81 11.94
N ARG A 128 11.20 -19.71 13.16
CA ARG A 128 12.64 -19.95 13.40
C ARG A 128 13.18 -21.30 12.96
N THR A 129 12.31 -22.31 12.76
CA THR A 129 12.70 -23.64 12.29
C THR A 129 12.29 -23.92 10.84
N GLN A 130 11.68 -22.96 10.16
CA GLN A 130 11.21 -23.10 8.79
C GLN A 130 12.26 -22.55 7.84
N TRP A 131 12.54 -23.30 6.77
CA TRP A 131 13.45 -22.90 5.71
C TRP A 131 12.68 -22.86 4.39
N ILE A 132 12.84 -21.78 3.63
CA ILE A 132 12.23 -21.63 2.32
C ILE A 132 13.20 -22.19 1.29
N ASP A 133 12.76 -23.21 0.56
CA ASP A 133 13.51 -23.78 -0.55
C ASP A 133 13.19 -23.00 -1.83
N LEU A 134 14.20 -22.32 -2.37
CA LEU A 134 14.10 -21.52 -3.59
C LEU A 134 14.55 -22.29 -4.84
N ASP A 135 15.12 -23.49 -4.69
CA ASP A 135 15.61 -24.32 -5.80
C ASP A 135 14.48 -25.18 -6.43
N GLY A 136 13.28 -25.11 -5.85
CA GLY A 136 12.08 -25.78 -6.35
C GLY A 136 11.47 -25.15 -7.61
N ALA A 137 10.38 -25.75 -8.10
CA ALA A 137 9.63 -25.19 -9.23
C ALA A 137 9.12 -23.77 -8.90
N ALA A 138 9.24 -22.84 -9.85
CA ALA A 138 8.81 -21.45 -9.68
C ALA A 138 7.28 -21.36 -9.45
N GLN A 139 6.86 -21.35 -8.19
CA GLN A 139 5.45 -21.28 -7.80
C GLN A 139 4.85 -19.89 -8.02
N GLY A 140 5.68 -18.85 -8.13
CA GLY A 140 5.26 -17.47 -8.34
C GLY A 140 5.00 -17.07 -9.79
N SER A 141 4.97 -18.02 -10.73
CA SER A 141 4.74 -17.72 -12.14
C SER A 141 3.30 -17.26 -12.42
N THR A 142 3.12 -16.54 -13.52
CA THR A 142 1.80 -16.08 -13.99
C THR A 142 0.86 -17.25 -14.27
N GLU A 143 1.37 -18.35 -14.82
CA GLU A 143 0.58 -19.54 -15.13
C GLU A 143 0.02 -20.22 -13.88
N VAL A 144 0.87 -20.42 -12.87
CA VAL A 144 0.47 -21.04 -11.59
C VAL A 144 -0.53 -20.14 -10.87
N THR A 145 -0.22 -18.85 -10.77
CA THR A 145 -1.09 -17.88 -10.09
C THR A 145 -2.44 -17.76 -10.79
N GLY A 146 -2.47 -17.66 -12.12
CA GLY A 146 -3.70 -17.58 -12.90
C GLY A 146 -4.56 -18.84 -12.75
N THR A 147 -3.93 -20.02 -12.76
CA THR A 147 -4.64 -21.30 -12.57
C THR A 147 -5.29 -21.37 -11.19
N ILE A 148 -4.58 -20.97 -10.14
CA ILE A 148 -5.12 -20.95 -8.77
C ILE A 148 -6.26 -19.93 -8.66
N LEU A 149 -6.07 -18.73 -9.22
CA LEU A 149 -7.05 -17.65 -9.17
C LEU A 149 -8.40 -18.06 -9.79
N PHE A 150 -8.36 -18.66 -10.99
CA PHE A 150 -9.57 -19.02 -11.73
C PHE A 150 -10.11 -20.43 -11.44
N ARG A 151 -9.42 -21.25 -10.64
CA ARG A 151 -9.96 -22.56 -10.22
C ARG A 151 -10.39 -22.60 -8.76
N HIS A 152 -9.61 -22.01 -7.87
CA HIS A 152 -9.86 -22.07 -6.43
C HIS A 152 -10.45 -20.76 -5.89
N TRP A 153 -10.09 -19.62 -6.48
CA TRP A 153 -10.46 -18.28 -5.98
C TRP A 153 -11.47 -17.54 -6.86
N VAL A 154 -12.34 -18.28 -7.55
CA VAL A 154 -13.35 -17.70 -8.46
C VAL A 154 -14.31 -16.77 -7.72
N LEU A 155 -14.82 -17.20 -6.56
CA LEU A 155 -15.79 -16.39 -5.80
C LEU A 155 -15.16 -15.07 -5.29
N PRO A 156 -13.95 -15.06 -4.68
CA PRO A 156 -13.30 -13.81 -4.32
C PRO A 156 -12.94 -12.94 -5.53
N PHE A 157 -12.55 -13.53 -6.67
CA PHE A 157 -12.31 -12.77 -7.90
C PHE A 157 -13.57 -12.03 -8.38
N GLU A 158 -14.73 -12.70 -8.38
CA GLU A 158 -16.00 -12.10 -8.74
C GLU A 158 -16.39 -10.98 -7.77
N ALA A 159 -16.25 -11.22 -6.45
CA ALA A 159 -16.50 -10.21 -5.43
C ALA A 159 -15.61 -8.97 -5.60
N LEU A 160 -14.32 -9.16 -5.92
CA LEU A 160 -13.40 -8.05 -6.21
C LEU A 160 -13.82 -7.26 -7.45
N SER A 161 -14.34 -7.93 -8.49
CA SER A 161 -14.84 -7.23 -9.69
C SER A 161 -16.02 -6.30 -9.38
N VAL A 162 -16.96 -6.76 -8.55
CA VAL A 162 -18.10 -5.95 -8.09
C VAL A 162 -17.62 -4.84 -7.16
N LEU A 163 -16.65 -5.11 -6.27
CA LEU A 163 -16.05 -4.11 -5.41
C LEU A 163 -15.38 -2.99 -6.22
N LEU A 164 -14.62 -3.33 -7.27
CA LEU A 164 -13.97 -2.35 -8.14
C LEU A 164 -14.99 -1.52 -8.94
N LEU A 165 -16.06 -2.15 -9.42
CA LEU A 165 -17.17 -1.44 -10.06
C LEU A 165 -17.82 -0.45 -9.08
N ALA A 166 -18.12 -0.89 -7.85
CA ALA A 166 -18.71 -0.05 -6.82
C ALA A 166 -17.77 1.11 -6.43
N ALA A 167 -16.47 0.85 -6.31
CA ALA A 167 -15.46 1.88 -6.03
C ALA A 167 -15.38 2.93 -7.15
N LEU A 168 -15.43 2.51 -8.42
CA LEU A 168 -15.45 3.42 -9.57
C LEU A 168 -16.70 4.32 -9.55
N VAL A 169 -17.89 3.72 -9.37
CA VAL A 169 -19.14 4.47 -9.28
C VAL A 169 -19.10 5.44 -8.09
N GLY A 170 -18.62 4.98 -6.93
CA GLY A 170 -18.47 5.81 -5.73
C GLY A 170 -17.54 7.01 -5.96
N ALA A 171 -16.38 6.79 -6.59
CA ALA A 171 -15.44 7.85 -6.93
C ALA A 171 -16.03 8.88 -7.90
N ILE A 172 -16.77 8.44 -8.93
CA ILE A 172 -17.43 9.33 -9.90
C ILE A 172 -18.50 10.18 -9.22
N VAL A 173 -19.36 9.57 -8.40
CA VAL A 173 -20.43 10.28 -7.69
C VAL A 173 -19.85 11.31 -6.72
N LEU A 174 -18.78 10.97 -6.00
CA LEU A 174 -18.11 11.89 -5.08
C LEU A 174 -17.38 13.04 -5.79
N SER A 175 -16.79 12.78 -6.96
CA SER A 175 -16.07 13.80 -7.73
C SER A 175 -16.99 14.79 -8.44
N ARG A 176 -18.29 14.49 -8.54
CA ARG A 176 -19.26 15.36 -9.21
C ARG A 176 -19.62 16.53 -8.30
N LYS A 177 -19.20 17.74 -8.69
CA LYS A 177 -19.54 18.99 -7.99
C LYS A 177 -21.04 19.28 -8.14
N ASN A 178 -21.74 19.53 -7.04
CA ASN A 178 -23.17 19.89 -7.04
C ASN A 178 -23.37 21.30 -7.62
N GLY A 179 -23.26 21.47 -8.93
CA GLY A 179 -23.59 22.73 -9.63
C GLY A 179 -25.09 22.96 -9.79
N ASP A 180 -25.90 21.93 -9.57
CA ASP A 180 -27.32 21.94 -9.97
C ASP A 180 -28.27 22.30 -8.81
N ALA A 181 -27.81 22.20 -7.56
CA ALA A 181 -28.62 22.54 -6.37
C ALA A 181 -28.74 24.06 -6.14
N GLU A 182 -27.70 24.82 -6.47
CA GLU A 182 -27.66 26.27 -6.25
C GLU A 182 -28.51 27.03 -7.30
N THR A 183 -28.71 26.44 -8.49
CA THR A 183 -29.52 27.04 -9.57
C THR A 183 -31.02 26.82 -9.38
N ALA A 184 -31.43 25.73 -8.71
CA ALA A 184 -32.85 25.42 -8.45
C ALA A 184 -33.47 26.28 -7.33
N GLU A 185 -32.67 26.65 -6.32
CA GLU A 185 -33.12 27.52 -5.22
C GLU A 185 -33.28 28.99 -5.68
N ALA A 186 -32.44 29.45 -6.61
CA ALA A 186 -32.56 30.78 -7.23
C ALA A 186 -33.78 30.92 -8.16
N ALA A 187 -34.29 29.82 -8.72
CA ALA A 187 -35.46 29.82 -9.61
C ALA A 187 -36.82 29.71 -8.89
N GLY A 188 -36.81 29.45 -7.57
CA GLY A 188 -37.99 29.09 -6.79
C GLY A 188 -38.64 30.19 -5.95
N THR A 189 -38.23 31.46 -6.06
CA THR A 189 -38.88 32.57 -5.32
C THR A 189 -39.72 33.45 -6.26
N PRO A 190 -41.00 33.14 -6.50
CA PRO A 190 -41.94 34.14 -6.99
C PRO A 190 -42.22 35.13 -5.86
N THR A 191 -41.79 36.38 -6.04
CA THR A 191 -42.24 37.53 -5.25
C THR A 191 -43.77 37.65 -5.35
N SER A 192 -44.50 37.04 -4.42
CA SER A 192 -45.90 37.32 -4.14
C SER A 192 -46.00 38.51 -3.17
N ALA A 193 -45.61 39.70 -3.63
CA ALA A 193 -45.96 40.94 -2.96
C ALA A 193 -47.31 41.42 -3.52
N THR A 194 -48.40 40.89 -2.96
CA THR A 194 -49.72 41.54 -3.06
C THR A 194 -50.32 41.60 -1.67
N ASP A 195 -50.50 42.84 -1.24
CA ASP A 195 -51.53 43.32 -0.32
C ASP A 195 -51.25 43.21 1.19
N LYS A 196 -51.02 44.36 1.83
CA LYS A 196 -51.97 44.94 2.79
C LYS A 196 -51.44 46.23 3.44
N GLU A 197 -52.38 47.17 3.60
CA GLU A 197 -52.36 48.32 4.52
C GLU A 197 -51.35 49.44 4.24
N GLN A 198 -51.84 50.53 3.66
CA GLN A 198 -51.95 51.77 4.41
C GLN A 198 -53.01 52.68 3.78
N ARG A 199 -54.08 52.82 4.53
CA ARG A 199 -55.17 53.77 4.38
C ARG A 199 -54.95 54.90 5.39
#